data_AF-E9F0R4-F1
#
_entry.id   AF-E9F0R4-F1
#
_cell.length_a   1.000
_cell.length_b   1.000
_cell.length_c   1.000
_cell.angle_alpha   90.00
_cell.angle_beta   90.00
_cell.angle_gamma   90.00
#
_symmetry.space_group_name_H-M   'P 1'
#
loop_
_entity.id
_entity.type
_entity.pdbx_description
1 polymer ?
#
loop_
_entity_poly.entity_id
_entity_poly.type
_entity_poly.pdbx_seq_one_letter_code
_entity_poly.pdbx_strand_id
1 'polypeptide(L)'
;MDSTIFHMEQKSRRNYRFIPPRIIFPTVILALAAAFASPAAAGKDLSTSKTWAPASLLPTLDHPEPSLAMPPPAAVSSTERISRRLGKRASNGEYSSIQTAQSDKRSAATATRSNQTSTADTAASPLPSPFDNPVPNAFQVPGSDDSCPKFIAALLSDPTFKSCYPISMLIQTSTSFFNAQKELVSIVKVLDATCDVDVAKCTAYMTAAAQNLTASTNCKRELDQNQTQVVQAWQGLRAYNVLYSAACLQNPTSSSYCFASAVTNISNPSDAFLYFMPYATPLPGTSVPSCGWCVQNTMFIYHTASANRRQLVASVYQDAAIQVNTICGPNFVNSSLPAAENGAFTARVPSHIVIAATTLFTLSLLVWFL
;
A
#
# COMPACT_ATOMS: atom_id res chain seq x y z
N MET A 1 19.20 5.30 55.59
CA MET A 1 19.76 5.56 56.93
C MET A 1 21.13 6.16 56.68
N ASP A 2 21.17 7.46 56.36
CA ASP A 2 21.41 8.58 57.30
C ASP A 2 22.91 8.73 57.61
N SER A 3 23.56 9.90 57.64
CA SER A 3 23.22 11.28 57.24
C SER A 3 24.54 12.08 57.29
N THR A 4 24.57 13.17 56.52
CA THR A 4 25.48 14.35 56.50
C THR A 4 26.31 14.68 57.74
N ILE A 5 27.51 15.27 57.54
CA ILE A 5 27.98 16.47 58.27
C ILE A 5 28.92 17.31 57.37
N PHE A 6 28.61 18.61 57.34
CA PHE A 6 29.33 19.73 56.75
C PHE A 6 30.60 20.08 57.56
N HIS A 7 31.67 20.53 56.89
CA HIS A 7 32.58 21.50 57.49
C HIS A 7 33.09 22.48 56.42
N MET A 8 32.74 23.75 56.59
CA MET A 8 33.33 24.90 55.93
C MET A 8 34.64 25.27 56.65
N GLU A 9 35.70 25.59 55.90
CA GLU A 9 36.69 26.58 56.32
C GLU A 9 37.16 27.40 55.11
N GLN A 10 37.16 28.73 55.27
CA GLN A 10 37.49 29.72 54.26
C GLN A 10 38.98 30.09 54.26
N LYS A 11 39.43 30.55 53.08
CA LYS A 11 40.20 31.79 52.82
C LYS A 11 41.65 31.61 52.34
N SER A 12 41.84 31.82 51.04
CA SER A 12 42.97 32.60 50.55
C SER A 12 42.64 33.28 49.22
N ARG A 13 42.55 34.62 49.24
CA ARG A 13 42.34 35.46 48.05
C ARG A 13 43.67 35.57 47.28
N ARG A 14 43.64 35.31 45.97
CA ARG A 14 44.67 35.82 45.05
C ARG A 14 44.01 36.26 43.74
N ASN A 15 43.95 37.57 43.54
CA ASN A 15 43.50 38.24 42.33
C ASN A 15 44.40 37.86 41.14
N TYR A 16 43.83 37.35 40.05
CA TYR A 16 44.46 37.39 38.72
C TYR A 16 43.42 37.71 37.66
N ARG A 17 43.77 38.71 36.84
CA ARG A 17 42.94 39.30 35.78
C ARG A 17 42.77 38.33 34.61
N PHE A 18 41.56 38.26 34.08
CA PHE A 18 41.17 37.53 32.87
C PHE A 18 41.67 38.25 31.60
N ILE A 19 42.34 37.51 30.72
CA ILE A 19 42.59 37.87 29.31
C ILE A 19 42.27 36.60 28.48
N PRO A 20 41.32 36.62 27.52
CA PRO A 20 41.08 35.47 26.66
C PRO A 20 41.99 35.45 25.41
N PRO A 21 42.35 34.27 24.90
CA PRO A 21 43.28 34.12 23.78
C PRO A 21 42.57 34.21 22.42
N ARG A 22 43.29 34.75 21.42
CA ARG A 22 42.90 34.78 20.01
C ARG A 22 43.28 33.46 19.32
N ILE A 23 42.31 32.84 18.64
CA ILE A 23 42.51 31.68 17.76
C ILE A 23 42.57 32.19 16.32
N ILE A 24 43.63 31.81 15.60
CA ILE A 24 43.89 32.11 14.20
C ILE A 24 43.58 30.82 13.40
N PHE A 25 42.76 30.90 12.36
CA PHE A 25 42.69 29.87 11.30
C PHE A 25 42.74 30.53 9.91
N PRO A 26 43.35 29.88 8.90
CA PRO A 26 43.67 30.48 7.62
C PRO A 26 42.49 30.37 6.65
N THR A 27 42.27 31.43 5.86
CA THR A 27 41.29 31.48 4.79
C THR A 27 41.86 30.89 3.51
N VAL A 28 41.29 29.77 3.06
CA VAL A 28 41.42 29.28 1.68
C VAL A 28 40.42 30.05 0.83
N ILE A 29 40.91 30.81 -0.14
CA ILE A 29 40.09 31.61 -1.07
C ILE A 29 39.61 30.70 -2.20
N LEU A 30 38.30 30.44 -2.26
CA LEU A 30 37.64 29.85 -3.43
C LEU A 30 36.98 30.98 -4.23
N ALA A 31 37.61 31.38 -5.34
CA ALA A 31 37.03 32.32 -6.28
C ALA A 31 36.04 31.59 -7.20
N LEU A 32 34.74 31.93 -7.11
CA LEU A 32 33.75 31.58 -8.12
C LEU A 32 33.25 32.88 -8.76
N ALA A 33 33.79 33.17 -9.94
CA ALA A 33 33.25 34.18 -10.84
C ALA A 33 32.01 33.60 -11.55
N ALA A 34 30.84 34.19 -11.30
CA ALA A 34 29.66 33.94 -12.11
C ALA A 34 29.64 34.95 -13.27
N ALA A 35 30.05 34.50 -14.46
CA ALA A 35 29.82 35.21 -15.70
C ALA A 35 28.44 34.83 -16.25
N PHE A 36 27.57 35.83 -16.39
CA PHE A 36 26.33 35.73 -17.15
C PHE A 36 26.65 35.78 -18.65
N ALA A 37 26.28 34.77 -19.41
CA ALA A 37 25.95 34.87 -20.83
C ALA A 37 25.23 33.60 -21.32
N SER A 38 24.01 33.75 -21.83
CA SER A 38 23.50 32.88 -22.90
C SER A 38 24.01 33.44 -24.25
N PRO A 39 24.22 32.59 -25.27
CA PRO A 39 23.16 32.40 -26.26
C PRO A 39 23.08 30.98 -26.87
N ALA A 40 22.03 30.81 -27.69
CA ALA A 40 21.66 29.63 -28.46
C ALA A 40 22.66 29.20 -29.55
N ALA A 41 22.67 27.91 -29.90
CA ALA A 41 22.52 27.34 -31.25
C ALA A 41 23.19 25.95 -31.41
N ALA A 42 22.37 25.01 -31.91
CA ALA A 42 22.64 23.94 -32.88
C ALA A 42 24.02 23.27 -33.05
N GLY A 43 23.98 21.93 -33.14
CA GLY A 43 25.02 21.06 -33.73
C GLY A 43 25.11 19.73 -32.98
N LYS A 44 24.29 18.73 -33.32
CA LYS A 44 24.59 17.61 -34.24
C LYS A 44 25.84 16.79 -33.91
N ASP A 45 25.54 15.49 -33.78
CA ASP A 45 26.33 14.33 -34.16
C ASP A 45 27.01 13.48 -33.06
N LEU A 46 26.41 12.29 -32.94
CA LEU A 46 27.05 10.99 -33.08
C LEU A 46 28.01 10.58 -31.95
N SER A 47 27.46 9.87 -30.97
CA SER A 47 28.25 8.89 -30.22
C SER A 47 27.52 7.55 -30.18
N THR A 48 27.95 6.72 -31.12
CA THR A 48 27.70 5.29 -31.32
C THR A 48 27.85 4.53 -30.00
N SER A 49 26.75 4.17 -29.34
CA SER A 49 26.77 3.20 -28.25
C SER A 49 26.76 1.78 -28.82
N LYS A 50 27.95 1.20 -28.76
CA LYS A 50 28.32 -0.18 -29.05
C LYS A 50 27.31 -1.20 -28.51
N THR A 51 26.76 -1.95 -29.45
CA THR A 51 26.01 -3.20 -29.29
C THR A 51 26.81 -4.23 -28.49
N TRP A 52 26.19 -4.83 -27.48
CA TRP A 52 26.57 -6.15 -26.98
C TRP A 52 25.32 -7.03 -26.98
N ALA A 53 25.20 -7.85 -28.02
CA ALA A 53 24.37 -9.04 -27.99
C ALA A 53 25.20 -10.18 -27.38
N PRO A 54 24.68 -11.00 -26.47
CA PRO A 54 25.24 -12.31 -26.23
C PRO A 54 24.66 -13.31 -27.24
N ALA A 55 25.57 -13.97 -27.96
CA ALA A 55 25.30 -15.10 -28.81
C ALA A 55 24.86 -16.32 -27.98
N SER A 56 23.86 -16.99 -28.53
CA SER A 56 23.34 -18.30 -28.16
C SER A 56 24.40 -19.39 -28.25
N LEU A 57 24.55 -20.21 -27.21
CA LEU A 57 25.04 -21.60 -27.34
C LEU A 57 24.35 -22.48 -26.28
N LEU A 58 23.46 -23.35 -26.74
CA LEU A 58 23.00 -24.57 -26.07
C LEU A 58 24.14 -25.60 -26.02
N PRO A 59 24.12 -26.52 -25.04
CA PRO A 59 23.96 -27.92 -25.42
C PRO A 59 22.80 -28.62 -24.70
N THR A 60 22.13 -29.45 -25.49
CA THR A 60 21.08 -30.43 -25.14
C THR A 60 21.55 -31.47 -24.13
N LEU A 61 20.74 -31.70 -23.09
CA LEU A 61 20.69 -32.97 -22.38
C LEU A 61 19.23 -33.38 -22.16
N ASP A 62 18.85 -34.43 -22.86
CA ASP A 62 17.63 -35.22 -22.68
C ASP A 62 17.51 -35.72 -21.24
N HIS A 63 16.38 -35.43 -20.58
CA HIS A 63 15.76 -36.35 -19.63
C HIS A 63 14.26 -36.05 -19.43
N PRO A 64 13.43 -37.08 -19.13
CA PRO A 64 12.02 -37.08 -19.43
C PRO A 64 11.16 -36.36 -18.39
N GLU A 65 10.07 -35.79 -18.91
CA GLU A 65 8.98 -35.08 -18.25
C GLU A 65 8.19 -35.97 -17.26
N PRO A 66 7.98 -35.54 -16.00
CA PRO A 66 6.86 -36.00 -15.20
C PRO A 66 5.68 -35.06 -15.35
N SER A 67 4.65 -35.55 -16.05
CA SER A 67 3.30 -34.97 -16.11
C SER A 67 2.74 -34.80 -14.70
N LEU A 68 2.63 -33.56 -14.23
CA LEU A 68 1.81 -33.16 -13.09
C LEU A 68 0.56 -32.47 -13.62
N ALA A 69 -0.43 -33.29 -13.97
CA ALA A 69 -1.80 -32.84 -14.15
C ALA A 69 -2.30 -32.24 -12.82
N MET A 70 -2.53 -30.93 -12.80
CA MET A 70 -3.31 -30.30 -11.73
C MET A 70 -4.77 -30.77 -11.82
N PRO A 71 -5.40 -31.18 -10.70
CA PRO A 71 -6.81 -31.53 -10.70
C PRO A 71 -7.69 -30.28 -10.84
N PRO A 72 -8.85 -30.37 -11.51
CA PRO A 72 -9.79 -29.25 -11.63
C PRO A 72 -10.42 -28.89 -10.26
N PRO A 73 -10.86 -27.64 -10.06
CA PRO A 73 -11.50 -27.22 -8.82
C PRO A 73 -12.81 -27.97 -8.61
N ALA A 74 -12.94 -28.60 -7.45
CA ALA A 74 -14.15 -29.30 -7.04
C ALA A 74 -15.34 -28.34 -7.00
N ALA A 75 -16.34 -28.63 -7.83
CA ALA A 75 -17.67 -28.05 -7.72
C ALA A 75 -18.29 -28.48 -6.38
N VAL A 76 -18.51 -27.53 -5.47
CA VAL A 76 -19.31 -27.76 -4.27
C VAL A 76 -20.77 -27.74 -4.70
N SER A 77 -21.29 -28.93 -5.05
CA SER A 77 -22.71 -29.17 -5.31
C SER A 77 -23.47 -29.15 -3.98
N SER A 78 -24.17 -28.05 -3.72
CA SER A 78 -25.07 -27.88 -2.58
C SER A 78 -26.37 -28.67 -2.77
N THR A 79 -26.35 -29.99 -2.59
CA THR A 79 -27.57 -30.80 -2.46
C THR A 79 -27.27 -32.11 -1.74
N GLU A 80 -27.20 -32.12 -0.40
CA GLU A 80 -27.69 -33.25 0.43
C GLU A 80 -27.49 -33.00 1.94
N ARG A 81 -28.51 -32.44 2.58
CA ARG A 81 -28.79 -32.68 4.01
C ARG A 81 -30.29 -32.68 4.30
N ILE A 82 -31.06 -33.44 3.54
CA ILE A 82 -32.39 -33.88 3.96
C ILE A 82 -32.59 -35.29 3.42
N SER A 83 -32.27 -36.31 4.23
CA SER A 83 -32.90 -37.65 4.20
C SER A 83 -32.22 -38.61 5.18
N ARG A 84 -32.48 -38.44 6.48
CA ARG A 84 -32.54 -39.57 7.40
C ARG A 84 -33.92 -39.56 8.03
N ARG A 85 -34.80 -40.41 7.47
CA ARG A 85 -35.82 -41.24 8.15
C ARG A 85 -36.79 -41.77 7.09
N LEU A 86 -36.32 -42.77 6.35
CA LEU A 86 -37.20 -43.74 5.71
C LEU A 86 -37.78 -44.64 6.79
N GLY A 87 -39.10 -44.64 6.91
CA GLY A 87 -39.85 -45.38 7.90
C GLY A 87 -41.27 -45.64 7.47
N LYS A 88 -41.41 -46.55 6.50
CA LYS A 88 -42.51 -47.53 6.38
C LYS A 88 -43.91 -47.05 5.95
N ARG A 89 -44.26 -47.58 4.76
CA ARG A 89 -45.47 -48.36 4.43
C ARG A 89 -46.56 -47.66 3.60
N ALA A 90 -46.74 -48.25 2.42
CA ALA A 90 -47.81 -48.08 1.44
C ALA A 90 -49.22 -48.26 2.04
N SER A 91 -50.22 -47.53 1.53
CA SER A 91 -51.10 -47.97 0.42
C SER A 91 -52.44 -47.21 0.45
N ASN A 92 -52.96 -46.95 -0.75
CA ASN A 92 -54.37 -46.74 -1.14
C ASN A 92 -55.05 -45.38 -0.90
N GLY A 93 -55.49 -44.78 -2.03
CA GLY A 93 -56.91 -44.79 -2.40
C GLY A 93 -57.78 -43.62 -1.95
N GLU A 94 -58.03 -42.72 -2.91
CA GLU A 94 -59.33 -42.11 -3.28
C GLU A 94 -60.22 -41.33 -2.28
N TYR A 95 -60.68 -40.17 -2.81
CA TYR A 95 -61.99 -39.53 -2.68
C TYR A 95 -62.44 -38.85 -1.36
N SER A 96 -62.47 -37.52 -1.42
CA SER A 96 -63.59 -36.60 -1.12
C SER A 96 -64.28 -36.53 0.26
N SER A 97 -64.65 -35.28 0.57
CA SER A 97 -65.84 -34.82 1.34
C SER A 97 -65.72 -34.69 2.87
N ILE A 98 -65.56 -33.44 3.29
CA ILE A 98 -66.41 -32.62 4.19
C ILE A 98 -67.28 -33.30 5.28
N GLN A 99 -67.31 -32.61 6.44
CA GLN A 99 -68.17 -32.71 7.65
C GLN A 99 -67.76 -33.80 8.66
N THR A 100 -67.60 -33.54 9.96
CA THR A 100 -68.58 -32.87 10.84
C THR A 100 -67.92 -32.33 12.11
N ALA A 101 -68.60 -31.35 12.71
CA ALA A 101 -68.28 -30.61 13.91
C ALA A 101 -68.18 -31.45 15.19
N GLN A 102 -67.34 -30.99 16.13
CA GLN A 102 -67.72 -31.00 17.54
C GLN A 102 -67.11 -29.79 18.27
N SER A 103 -68.00 -29.05 18.92
CA SER A 103 -67.76 -27.90 19.79
C SER A 103 -66.70 -28.15 20.84
N ASP A 104 -65.88 -27.14 21.13
CA ASP A 104 -65.91 -26.56 22.47
C ASP A 104 -65.33 -25.14 22.56
N LYS A 105 -66.17 -24.26 23.10
CA LYS A 105 -65.92 -23.04 23.89
C LYS A 105 -65.01 -21.94 23.32
N ARG A 106 -65.73 -20.98 22.74
CA ARG A 106 -65.42 -19.54 22.66
C ARG A 106 -65.09 -18.96 24.04
N SER A 107 -63.89 -18.40 24.19
CA SER A 107 -63.66 -17.18 24.97
C SER A 107 -62.62 -16.35 24.26
N ALA A 108 -63.09 -15.20 23.78
CA ALA A 108 -62.32 -14.21 23.06
C ALA A 108 -61.36 -13.51 24.02
N ALA A 109 -60.06 -13.62 23.74
CA ALA A 109 -59.07 -12.68 24.24
C ALA A 109 -58.36 -12.08 23.02
N THR A 110 -58.53 -10.77 22.89
CA THR A 110 -57.97 -9.90 21.86
C THR A 110 -56.45 -10.04 21.80
N ALA A 111 -55.93 -10.74 20.78
CA ALA A 111 -54.52 -10.72 20.45
C ALA A 111 -54.22 -9.45 19.63
N THR A 112 -53.79 -8.40 20.32
CA THR A 112 -53.15 -7.25 19.69
C THR A 112 -51.89 -7.77 18.98
N ARG A 113 -51.94 -7.87 17.65
CA ARG A 113 -50.74 -8.08 16.83
C ARG A 113 -49.87 -6.85 16.97
N SER A 114 -48.93 -6.89 17.90
CA SER A 114 -47.74 -6.05 17.80
C SER A 114 -47.03 -6.45 16.52
N ASN A 115 -47.13 -5.62 15.49
CA ASN A 115 -46.16 -5.59 14.41
C ASN A 115 -44.80 -5.27 15.06
N GLN A 116 -44.10 -6.31 15.51
CA GLN A 116 -42.67 -6.25 15.70
C GLN A 116 -42.08 -6.12 14.31
N THR A 117 -41.95 -4.87 13.86
CA THR A 117 -40.95 -4.50 12.88
C THR A 117 -39.62 -4.95 13.47
N SER A 118 -39.15 -6.12 13.06
CA SER A 118 -37.76 -6.49 13.25
C SER A 118 -36.94 -5.49 12.45
N THR A 119 -36.58 -4.37 13.08
CA THR A 119 -35.35 -3.68 12.74
C THR A 119 -34.25 -4.68 13.02
N ALA A 120 -33.93 -5.49 12.01
CA ALA A 120 -32.63 -6.10 11.93
C ALA A 120 -31.66 -4.93 11.87
N ASP A 121 -31.20 -4.49 13.04
CA ASP A 121 -29.92 -3.82 13.17
C ASP A 121 -28.93 -4.78 12.53
N THR A 122 -28.66 -4.51 11.25
CA THR A 122 -27.55 -5.13 10.55
C THR A 122 -26.34 -4.54 11.25
N ALA A 123 -25.90 -5.18 12.33
CA ALA A 123 -24.64 -4.85 12.98
C ALA A 123 -23.61 -4.81 11.85
N ALA A 124 -23.17 -3.60 11.50
CA ALA A 124 -22.24 -3.42 10.42
C ALA A 124 -21.02 -4.29 10.76
N SER A 125 -20.71 -5.27 9.91
CA SER A 125 -19.48 -6.02 10.08
C SER A 125 -18.35 -5.00 10.19
N PRO A 126 -17.49 -5.11 11.21
CA PRO A 126 -16.46 -4.10 11.45
C PRO A 126 -15.60 -3.94 10.20
N LEU A 127 -15.23 -2.69 9.89
CA LEU A 127 -14.32 -2.41 8.77
C LEU A 127 -13.02 -3.22 8.94
N PRO A 128 -12.46 -3.72 7.84
CA PRO A 128 -11.27 -4.55 7.90
C PRO A 128 -10.06 -3.77 8.39
N SER A 129 -9.11 -4.49 8.98
CA SER A 129 -7.83 -3.92 9.41
C SER A 129 -6.65 -4.75 8.87
N PRO A 130 -5.49 -4.12 8.59
CA PRO A 130 -4.30 -4.87 8.19
C PRO A 130 -3.85 -5.81 9.29
N PHE A 131 -3.43 -7.03 8.92
CA PHE A 131 -2.97 -8.05 9.86
C PHE A 131 -3.99 -8.37 10.96
N ASP A 132 -5.26 -8.48 10.60
CA ASP A 132 -6.38 -8.78 11.53
C ASP A 132 -6.34 -10.19 12.13
N ASN A 133 -5.62 -11.12 11.50
CA ASN A 133 -5.40 -12.48 11.98
C ASN A 133 -3.93 -12.87 11.82
N PRO A 134 -3.00 -12.25 12.58
CA PRO A 134 -1.58 -12.49 12.43
C PRO A 134 -1.22 -13.87 12.97
N VAL A 135 -0.36 -14.59 12.26
CA VAL A 135 0.21 -15.86 12.76
C VAL A 135 1.16 -15.59 13.94
N PRO A 136 1.39 -16.57 14.83
CA PRO A 136 2.42 -16.44 15.85
C PRO A 136 3.78 -16.10 15.23
N ASN A 137 4.51 -15.15 15.83
CA ASN A 137 5.80 -14.66 15.34
C ASN A 137 5.76 -14.10 13.92
N ALA A 138 4.61 -13.60 13.47
CA ALA A 138 4.39 -13.00 12.17
C ALA A 138 5.42 -11.95 11.76
N PHE A 139 6.09 -11.28 12.70
CA PHE A 139 7.04 -10.19 12.41
C PHE A 139 8.45 -10.45 12.94
N GLN A 140 8.82 -11.72 13.11
CA GLN A 140 10.14 -12.12 13.63
C GLN A 140 10.84 -13.10 12.69
N VAL A 141 12.15 -13.16 12.83
CA VAL A 141 13.02 -14.16 12.21
C VAL A 141 13.79 -14.91 13.30
N PRO A 142 14.25 -16.15 13.09
CA PRO A 142 15.00 -16.87 14.13
C PRO A 142 16.21 -16.09 14.63
N GLY A 143 16.33 -15.93 15.96
CA GLY A 143 17.40 -15.15 16.57
C GLY A 143 17.19 -13.63 16.56
N SER A 144 16.00 -13.15 16.20
CA SER A 144 15.64 -11.74 16.32
C SER A 144 15.21 -11.33 17.73
N ASP A 145 15.37 -10.05 18.04
CA ASP A 145 14.74 -9.42 19.21
C ASP A 145 13.31 -8.95 18.87
N ASP A 146 12.64 -8.32 19.85
CA ASP A 146 11.26 -7.86 19.70
C ASP A 146 11.13 -6.47 19.05
N SER A 147 12.22 -5.93 18.48
CA SER A 147 12.23 -4.58 17.88
C SER A 147 11.18 -4.44 16.76
N CYS A 148 11.16 -5.37 15.82
CA CYS A 148 10.23 -5.33 14.70
C CYS A 148 8.76 -5.53 15.11
N PRO A 149 8.39 -6.56 15.90
CA PRO A 149 7.01 -6.70 16.39
C PRO A 149 6.53 -5.48 17.17
N LYS A 150 7.39 -4.85 17.98
CA LYS A 150 7.04 -3.62 18.71
C LYS A 150 6.78 -2.46 17.76
N PHE A 151 7.62 -2.27 16.75
CA PHE A 151 7.41 -1.25 15.73
C PHE A 151 6.09 -1.46 14.97
N ILE A 152 5.83 -2.68 14.49
CA ILE A 152 4.59 -2.99 13.76
C ILE A 152 3.37 -2.83 14.67
N ALA A 153 3.41 -3.29 15.92
CA ALA A 153 2.31 -3.09 16.86
C ALA A 153 2.05 -1.59 17.14
N ALA A 154 3.09 -0.78 17.27
CA ALA A 154 2.96 0.67 17.41
C ALA A 154 2.34 1.30 16.15
N LEU A 155 2.81 0.92 14.95
CA LEU A 155 2.25 1.38 13.68
C LEU A 155 0.76 1.03 13.54
N LEU A 156 0.39 -0.24 13.79
CA LEU A 156 -0.99 -0.71 13.66
C LEU A 156 -1.94 -0.14 14.72
N SER A 157 -1.41 0.32 15.85
CA SER A 157 -2.19 0.95 16.92
C SER A 157 -2.31 2.47 16.78
N ASP A 158 -1.45 3.10 15.97
CA ASP A 158 -1.41 4.55 15.73
C ASP A 158 -2.75 5.07 15.16
N PRO A 159 -3.34 6.13 15.75
CA PRO A 159 -4.62 6.66 15.30
C PRO A 159 -4.55 7.28 13.90
N THR A 160 -3.41 7.86 13.51
CA THR A 160 -3.20 8.39 12.16
C THR A 160 -3.21 7.25 11.15
N PHE A 161 -2.47 6.17 11.44
CA PHE A 161 -2.46 4.98 10.59
C PHE A 161 -3.87 4.42 10.38
N LYS A 162 -4.63 4.24 11.47
CA LYS A 162 -6.00 3.73 11.41
C LYS A 162 -6.94 4.63 10.62
N SER A 163 -6.83 5.95 10.79
CA SER A 163 -7.67 6.92 10.07
C SER A 163 -7.43 6.94 8.56
N CYS A 164 -6.28 6.44 8.10
CA CYS A 164 -5.90 6.42 6.70
C CYS A 164 -6.43 5.21 5.92
N TYR A 165 -7.07 4.24 6.59
CA TYR A 165 -7.62 3.01 6.02
C TYR A 165 -6.80 2.46 4.84
N PRO A 166 -5.54 2.03 5.07
CA PRO A 166 -4.61 1.75 3.98
C PRO A 166 -4.98 0.51 3.20
N ILE A 167 -5.75 0.68 2.12
CA ILE A 167 -6.13 -0.40 1.20
C ILE A 167 -4.92 -1.15 0.65
N SER A 168 -3.79 -0.46 0.47
CA SER A 168 -2.52 -1.05 0.07
C SER A 168 -1.96 -2.07 1.07
N MET A 169 -2.35 -2.01 2.34
CA MET A 169 -2.02 -3.03 3.33
C MET A 169 -3.14 -4.08 3.43
N LEU A 170 -4.40 -3.64 3.36
CA LEU A 170 -5.57 -4.53 3.43
C LEU A 170 -5.54 -5.61 2.35
N ILE A 171 -5.22 -5.25 1.09
CA ILE A 171 -5.17 -6.18 -0.05
C ILE A 171 -4.21 -7.35 0.19
N GLN A 172 -3.12 -7.16 0.95
CA GLN A 172 -2.13 -8.22 1.15
C GLN A 172 -2.31 -9.00 2.46
N THR A 173 -2.86 -8.36 3.50
CA THR A 173 -2.67 -8.85 4.87
C THR A 173 -3.95 -8.99 5.70
N SER A 174 -5.12 -8.62 5.15
CA SER A 174 -6.38 -8.60 5.89
C SER A 174 -7.34 -9.71 5.45
N THR A 175 -7.63 -10.62 6.36
CA THR A 175 -8.59 -11.71 6.14
C THR A 175 -10.02 -11.19 5.98
N SER A 176 -10.39 -10.19 6.80
CA SER A 176 -11.68 -9.50 6.71
C SER A 176 -11.82 -8.72 5.41
N PHE A 177 -10.74 -8.14 4.87
CA PHE A 177 -10.77 -7.51 3.54
C PHE A 177 -11.00 -8.55 2.44
N PHE A 178 -10.34 -9.70 2.48
CA PHE A 178 -10.60 -10.80 1.54
C PHE A 178 -12.04 -11.31 1.62
N ASN A 179 -12.65 -11.31 2.81
CA ASN A 179 -14.06 -11.63 2.95
C ASN A 179 -14.96 -10.53 2.40
N ALA A 180 -14.61 -9.25 2.59
CA ALA A 180 -15.35 -8.12 2.04
C ALA A 180 -15.37 -8.12 0.51
N GLN A 181 -14.27 -8.50 -0.15
CA GLN A 181 -14.18 -8.59 -1.62
C GLN A 181 -15.16 -9.57 -2.26
N LYS A 182 -15.67 -10.55 -1.50
CA LYS A 182 -16.61 -11.56 -2.02
C LYS A 182 -18.00 -10.99 -2.32
N GLU A 183 -18.33 -9.83 -1.74
CA GLU A 183 -19.65 -9.22 -1.84
C GLU A 183 -19.51 -7.74 -2.22
N LEU A 184 -20.19 -7.33 -3.29
CA LEU A 184 -20.07 -5.97 -3.85
C LEU A 184 -20.36 -4.89 -2.81
N VAL A 185 -21.44 -5.03 -2.05
CA VAL A 185 -21.82 -4.05 -1.02
C VAL A 185 -20.75 -3.95 0.09
N SER A 186 -20.15 -5.08 0.45
CA SER A 186 -19.12 -5.13 1.49
C SER A 186 -17.84 -4.44 1.05
N ILE A 187 -17.36 -4.71 -0.18
CA ILE A 187 -16.15 -4.05 -0.67
C ILE A 187 -16.35 -2.56 -0.94
N VAL A 188 -17.53 -2.16 -1.41
CA VAL A 188 -17.87 -0.73 -1.59
C VAL A 188 -17.81 0.02 -0.26
N LYS A 189 -18.33 -0.55 0.83
CA LYS A 189 -18.21 0.07 2.17
C LYS A 189 -16.76 0.28 2.61
N VAL A 190 -15.87 -0.65 2.28
CA VAL A 190 -14.44 -0.51 2.58
C VAL A 190 -13.82 0.59 1.73
N LEU A 191 -14.19 0.67 0.45
CA LEU A 191 -13.71 1.71 -0.46
C LEU A 191 -14.22 3.09 -0.06
N ASP A 192 -15.47 3.23 0.36
CA ASP A 192 -16.01 4.50 0.86
C ASP A 192 -15.19 4.99 2.07
N ALA A 193 -14.86 4.11 3.01
CA ALA A 193 -14.01 4.45 4.16
C ALA A 193 -12.55 4.75 3.75
N THR A 194 -12.04 4.06 2.72
CA THR A 194 -10.67 4.27 2.21
C THR A 194 -10.57 5.61 1.49
N CYS A 195 -11.56 5.96 0.67
CA CYS A 195 -11.52 7.07 -0.27
C CYS A 195 -12.00 8.41 0.31
N ASP A 196 -12.53 8.40 1.54
CA ASP A 196 -12.93 9.59 2.31
C ASP A 196 -11.84 10.02 3.32
N VAL A 197 -10.58 10.05 2.88
CA VAL A 197 -9.43 10.41 3.74
C VAL A 197 -8.61 11.55 3.13
N ASP A 198 -7.84 12.23 3.98
CA ASP A 198 -6.79 13.14 3.52
C ASP A 198 -5.61 12.33 2.96
N VAL A 199 -5.66 12.02 1.66
CA VAL A 199 -4.64 11.23 0.97
C VAL A 199 -3.25 11.85 1.06
N ALA A 200 -3.12 13.18 1.12
CA ALA A 200 -1.82 13.84 1.19
C ALA A 200 -1.18 13.60 2.56
N LYS A 201 -1.94 13.82 3.64
CA LYS A 201 -1.50 13.52 5.01
C LYS A 201 -1.17 12.04 5.17
N CYS A 202 -2.03 11.16 4.67
CA CYS A 202 -1.84 9.72 4.79
C CYS A 202 -0.65 9.23 3.96
N THR A 203 -0.45 9.75 2.75
CA THR A 203 0.72 9.41 1.93
C THR A 203 2.02 9.84 2.62
N ALA A 204 2.06 11.02 3.22
CA ALA A 204 3.23 11.48 3.98
C ALA A 204 3.51 10.56 5.18
N TYR A 205 2.48 10.21 5.95
CA TYR A 205 2.60 9.30 7.09
C TYR A 205 3.10 7.91 6.66
N MET A 206 2.49 7.30 5.64
CA MET A 206 2.85 5.97 5.16
C MET A 206 4.27 5.94 4.58
N THR A 207 4.69 7.02 3.91
CA THR A 207 6.06 7.17 3.40
C THR A 207 7.07 7.22 4.55
N ALA A 208 6.79 8.00 5.61
CA ALA A 208 7.64 8.06 6.79
C ALA A 208 7.68 6.72 7.54
N ALA A 209 6.53 6.05 7.69
CA ALA A 209 6.46 4.72 8.28
C ALA A 209 7.27 3.69 7.48
N ALA A 210 7.19 3.71 6.15
CA ALA A 210 7.99 2.83 5.28
C ALA A 210 9.49 3.06 5.48
N GLN A 211 9.94 4.31 5.61
CA GLN A 211 11.34 4.65 5.89
C GLN A 211 11.76 4.14 7.27
N ASN A 212 10.95 4.42 8.31
CA ASN A 212 11.24 3.98 9.67
C ASN A 212 11.28 2.46 9.80
N LEU A 213 10.45 1.72 9.06
CA LEU A 213 10.48 0.25 9.04
C LEU A 213 11.87 -0.28 8.65
N THR A 214 12.56 0.40 7.73
CA THR A 214 13.92 0.01 7.27
C THR A 214 15.05 0.35 8.25
N ALA A 215 14.75 0.99 9.39
CA ALA A 215 15.76 1.29 10.41
C ALA A 215 16.23 0.01 11.13
N SER A 216 17.53 -0.04 11.47
CA SER A 216 18.13 -1.18 12.19
C SER A 216 17.52 -1.45 13.56
N THR A 217 16.95 -0.42 14.18
CA THR A 217 16.25 -0.51 15.47
C THR A 217 14.79 -0.94 15.35
N ASN A 218 14.29 -1.14 14.12
CA ASN A 218 12.91 -1.53 13.83
C ASN A 218 12.89 -2.89 13.13
N CYS A 219 12.66 -2.93 11.81
CA CYS A 219 12.43 -4.18 11.08
C CYS A 219 13.49 -4.48 10.01
N LYS A 220 14.65 -3.78 10.04
CA LYS A 220 15.65 -3.96 8.99
C LYS A 220 16.11 -5.40 8.83
N ARG A 221 16.39 -6.10 9.94
CA ARG A 221 16.88 -7.50 9.88
C ARG A 221 15.83 -8.41 9.27
N GLU A 222 14.58 -8.28 9.70
CA GLU A 222 13.47 -9.09 9.22
C GLU A 222 13.18 -8.79 7.74
N LEU A 223 13.30 -7.53 7.32
CA LEU A 223 13.19 -7.12 5.93
C LEU A 223 14.34 -7.69 5.07
N ASP A 224 15.58 -7.57 5.53
CA ASP A 224 16.78 -8.08 4.84
C ASP A 224 16.75 -9.62 4.70
N GLN A 225 16.09 -10.31 5.63
CA GLN A 225 15.90 -11.77 5.61
C GLN A 225 14.60 -12.22 4.91
N ASN A 226 13.92 -11.31 4.20
CA ASN A 226 12.66 -11.59 3.49
C ASN A 226 11.58 -12.22 4.37
N GLN A 227 11.45 -11.76 5.62
CA GLN A 227 10.33 -12.13 6.46
C GLN A 227 9.03 -11.65 5.77
N THR A 228 8.16 -12.60 5.40
CA THR A 228 7.02 -12.35 4.51
C THR A 228 6.10 -11.21 4.96
N GLN A 229 5.67 -11.18 6.22
CA GLN A 229 4.73 -10.16 6.71
C GLN A 229 5.39 -8.79 6.81
N VAL A 230 6.68 -8.74 7.13
CA VAL A 230 7.45 -7.49 7.17
C VAL A 230 7.66 -6.93 5.77
N VAL A 231 7.96 -7.79 4.79
CA VAL A 231 8.03 -7.41 3.37
C VAL A 231 6.67 -6.89 2.89
N GLN A 232 5.59 -7.61 3.18
CA GLN A 232 4.22 -7.17 2.84
C GLN A 232 3.88 -5.84 3.50
N ALA A 233 4.27 -5.64 4.77
CA ALA A 233 4.08 -4.38 5.48
C ALA A 233 4.78 -3.22 4.75
N TRP A 234 6.06 -3.40 4.46
CA TRP A 234 6.87 -2.40 3.78
C TRP A 234 6.36 -2.08 2.37
N GLN A 235 6.00 -3.10 1.59
CA GLN A 235 5.42 -2.92 0.25
C GLN A 235 4.07 -2.20 0.33
N GLY A 236 3.22 -2.58 1.28
CA GLY A 236 1.92 -1.95 1.51
C GLY A 236 2.04 -0.47 1.88
N LEU A 237 2.99 -0.11 2.75
CA LEU A 237 3.27 1.28 3.10
C LEU A 237 3.76 2.09 1.89
N ARG A 238 4.65 1.52 1.07
CA ARG A 238 5.20 2.19 -0.12
C ARG A 238 4.18 2.33 -1.25
N ALA A 239 3.31 1.35 -1.42
CA ALA A 239 2.30 1.33 -2.48
C ALA A 239 1.05 2.17 -2.15
N TYR A 240 0.95 2.76 -0.94
CA TYR A 240 -0.25 3.43 -0.44
C TYR A 240 -0.86 4.40 -1.45
N ASN A 241 -0.12 5.41 -1.90
CA ASN A 241 -0.66 6.44 -2.79
C ASN A 241 -1.12 5.87 -4.14
N VAL A 242 -0.32 4.97 -4.71
CA VAL A 242 -0.61 4.37 -6.03
C VAL A 242 -1.87 3.51 -5.96
N LEU A 243 -2.01 2.70 -4.91
CA LEU A 243 -3.19 1.85 -4.74
C LEU A 243 -4.41 2.59 -4.24
N TYR A 244 -4.25 3.62 -3.42
CA TYR A 244 -5.34 4.54 -3.11
C TYR A 244 -5.92 5.12 -4.40
N SER A 245 -5.05 5.68 -5.26
CA SER A 245 -5.48 6.29 -6.52
C SER A 245 -6.18 5.29 -7.44
N ALA A 246 -5.65 4.07 -7.57
CA ALA A 246 -6.24 3.04 -8.40
C ALA A 246 -7.55 2.47 -7.82
N ALA A 247 -7.61 2.24 -6.50
CA ALA A 247 -8.78 1.64 -5.87
C ALA A 247 -9.95 2.61 -5.74
N CYS A 248 -9.65 3.89 -5.54
CA CYS A 248 -10.65 4.97 -5.50
C CYS A 248 -11.08 5.46 -6.89
N LEU A 249 -10.55 4.87 -7.97
CA LEU A 249 -10.98 5.16 -9.31
C LEU A 249 -12.45 4.72 -9.51
N GLN A 250 -13.33 5.67 -9.81
CA GLN A 250 -14.73 5.40 -10.12
C GLN A 250 -15.00 5.56 -11.61
N ASN A 251 -15.78 4.65 -12.17
CA ASN A 251 -16.25 4.77 -13.55
C ASN A 251 -17.22 5.96 -13.66
N PRO A 252 -17.00 6.92 -14.57
CA PRO A 252 -17.81 8.14 -14.65
C PRO A 252 -19.24 7.90 -15.12
N THR A 253 -19.53 6.74 -15.73
CA THR A 253 -20.87 6.40 -16.24
C THR A 253 -21.72 5.68 -15.19
N SER A 254 -21.13 4.77 -14.42
CA SER A 254 -21.85 3.95 -13.42
C SER A 254 -21.65 4.41 -11.97
N SER A 255 -20.70 5.33 -11.73
CA SER A 255 -20.24 5.74 -10.39
C SER A 255 -19.75 4.58 -9.52
N SER A 256 -19.44 3.43 -10.12
CA SER A 256 -18.93 2.26 -9.41
C SER A 256 -17.41 2.29 -9.34
N TYR A 257 -16.82 1.90 -8.21
CA TYR A 257 -15.38 1.72 -8.09
C TYR A 257 -14.87 0.64 -9.05
N CYS A 258 -13.85 0.96 -9.83
CA CYS A 258 -13.21 0.03 -10.75
C CYS A 258 -12.60 -1.17 -10.01
N PHE A 259 -12.07 -0.96 -8.80
CA PHE A 259 -11.55 -2.03 -7.97
C PHE A 259 -12.66 -2.98 -7.52
N ALA A 260 -13.78 -2.44 -7.03
CA ALA A 260 -14.92 -3.26 -6.63
C ALA A 260 -15.40 -4.14 -7.79
N SER A 261 -15.60 -3.53 -8.97
CA SER A 261 -15.98 -4.28 -10.18
C SER A 261 -14.96 -5.36 -10.55
N ALA A 262 -13.66 -5.08 -10.44
CA ALA A 262 -12.61 -6.04 -10.76
C ALA A 262 -12.61 -7.26 -9.82
N VAL A 263 -12.72 -7.05 -8.50
CA VAL A 263 -12.64 -8.14 -7.52
C VAL A 263 -13.94 -8.95 -7.38
N THR A 264 -15.08 -8.36 -7.76
CA THR A 264 -16.37 -9.07 -7.76
C THR A 264 -16.73 -9.71 -9.10
N ASN A 265 -15.94 -9.48 -10.15
CA ASN A 265 -16.21 -10.06 -11.47
C ASN A 265 -15.68 -11.50 -11.57
N ILE A 266 -16.53 -12.46 -11.19
CA ILE A 266 -16.20 -13.89 -11.22
C ILE A 266 -16.02 -14.41 -12.66
N SER A 267 -16.61 -13.75 -13.66
CA SER A 267 -16.51 -14.14 -15.07
C SER A 267 -15.17 -13.75 -15.70
N ASN A 268 -14.52 -12.67 -15.22
CA ASN A 268 -13.18 -12.29 -15.63
C ASN A 268 -12.37 -11.75 -14.44
N PRO A 269 -11.61 -12.62 -13.74
CA PRO A 269 -10.80 -12.21 -12.60
C PRO A 269 -9.52 -11.47 -13.00
N SER A 270 -9.21 -11.34 -14.31
CA SER A 270 -7.93 -10.81 -14.78
C SER A 270 -7.71 -9.36 -14.37
N ASP A 271 -8.78 -8.56 -14.26
CA ASP A 271 -8.72 -7.16 -13.85
C ASP A 271 -8.22 -7.00 -12.41
N ALA A 272 -8.51 -7.98 -11.54
CA ALA A 272 -8.05 -7.96 -10.16
C ALA A 272 -6.51 -8.05 -10.06
N PHE A 273 -5.85 -8.75 -10.99
CA PHE A 273 -4.39 -8.89 -10.99
C PHE A 273 -3.65 -7.56 -11.17
N LEU A 274 -4.28 -6.58 -11.83
CA LEU A 274 -3.70 -5.24 -12.00
C LEU A 274 -3.45 -4.55 -10.65
N TYR A 275 -4.22 -4.87 -9.61
CA TYR A 275 -4.07 -4.25 -8.28
C TYR A 275 -2.94 -4.86 -7.45
N PHE A 276 -2.21 -5.84 -7.98
CA PHE A 276 -0.97 -6.33 -7.38
C PHE A 276 0.28 -5.70 -7.99
N MET A 277 0.17 -5.05 -9.15
CA MET A 277 1.31 -4.38 -9.80
C MET A 277 2.00 -3.33 -8.91
N PRO A 278 1.29 -2.55 -8.08
CA PRO A 278 1.95 -1.61 -7.16
C PRO A 278 2.84 -2.26 -6.10
N TYR A 279 2.83 -3.58 -5.96
CA TYR A 279 3.75 -4.36 -5.12
C TYR A 279 4.92 -4.96 -5.91
N ALA A 280 5.16 -4.48 -7.14
CA ALA A 280 6.11 -5.05 -8.10
C ALA A 280 5.78 -6.50 -8.49
N THR A 281 4.51 -6.90 -8.42
CA THR A 281 4.05 -8.19 -8.95
C THR A 281 3.71 -8.03 -10.44
N PRO A 282 4.36 -8.75 -11.35
CA PRO A 282 4.05 -8.67 -12.77
C PRO A 282 2.65 -9.20 -13.06
N LEU A 283 2.01 -8.68 -14.11
CA LEU A 283 0.75 -9.23 -14.60
C LEU A 283 0.99 -10.68 -15.06
N PRO A 284 0.21 -11.68 -14.61
CA PRO A 284 0.38 -13.05 -15.09
C PRO A 284 0.21 -13.13 -16.61
N GLY A 285 1.07 -13.87 -17.31
CA GLY A 285 1.06 -13.94 -18.78
C GLY A 285 -0.24 -14.48 -19.40
N THR A 286 -1.05 -15.20 -18.61
CA THR A 286 -2.37 -15.71 -19.02
C THR A 286 -3.52 -14.75 -18.71
N SER A 287 -3.25 -13.59 -18.10
CA SER A 287 -4.28 -12.60 -17.77
C SER A 287 -4.87 -12.01 -19.04
N VAL A 288 -6.21 -11.95 -19.09
CA VAL A 288 -6.98 -11.34 -20.17
C VAL A 288 -7.84 -10.21 -19.58
N PRO A 289 -7.22 -9.06 -19.23
CA PRO A 289 -7.97 -7.94 -18.64
C PRO A 289 -9.01 -7.40 -19.61
N SER A 290 -10.06 -6.79 -19.06
CA SER A 290 -11.08 -6.13 -19.85
C SER A 290 -10.54 -4.90 -20.57
N CYS A 291 -10.97 -4.69 -21.80
CA CYS A 291 -10.52 -3.57 -22.63
C CYS A 291 -11.44 -2.36 -22.45
N GLY A 292 -11.65 -1.98 -21.18
CA GLY A 292 -12.58 -0.93 -20.78
C GLY A 292 -11.91 0.26 -20.10
N TRP A 293 -12.72 1.26 -19.78
CA TRP A 293 -12.27 2.51 -19.16
C TRP A 293 -11.51 2.29 -17.85
N CYS A 294 -11.95 1.34 -17.01
CA CYS A 294 -11.30 1.04 -15.74
C CYS A 294 -9.87 0.56 -15.92
N VAL A 295 -9.62 -0.41 -16.80
CA VAL A 295 -8.27 -0.92 -17.06
C VAL A 295 -7.38 0.16 -17.65
N GLN A 296 -7.90 0.94 -18.60
CA GLN A 296 -7.14 2.03 -19.22
C GLN A 296 -6.67 3.07 -18.17
N ASN A 297 -7.57 3.49 -17.28
CA ASN A 297 -7.26 4.52 -16.29
C ASN A 297 -6.45 3.99 -15.10
N THR A 298 -6.67 2.74 -14.67
CA THR A 298 -5.78 2.08 -13.70
C THR A 298 -4.35 1.99 -14.25
N MET A 299 -4.18 1.60 -15.50
CA MET A 299 -2.86 1.60 -16.14
C MET A 299 -2.29 3.00 -16.34
N PHE A 300 -3.11 4.03 -16.57
CA PHE A 300 -2.64 5.42 -16.61
C PHE A 300 -2.11 5.91 -15.25
N ILE A 301 -2.74 5.52 -14.15
CA ILE A 301 -2.24 5.80 -12.80
C ILE A 301 -0.87 5.14 -12.60
N TYR A 302 -0.72 3.89 -13.01
CA TYR A 302 0.55 3.16 -12.88
C TYR A 302 1.65 3.72 -13.78
N HIS A 303 1.30 4.13 -15.00
CA HIS A 303 2.19 4.86 -15.90
C HIS A 303 2.74 6.09 -15.20
N THR A 304 1.86 6.94 -14.68
CA THR A 304 2.23 8.20 -14.02
C THR A 304 3.09 7.94 -12.78
N ALA A 305 2.69 7.00 -11.93
CA ALA A 305 3.46 6.60 -10.75
C ALA A 305 4.86 6.07 -11.11
N SER A 306 5.01 5.44 -12.28
CA SER A 306 6.30 4.93 -12.73
C SER A 306 7.30 6.02 -13.09
N ALA A 307 6.89 7.29 -13.26
CA ALA A 307 7.79 8.45 -13.43
C ALA A 307 8.83 8.53 -12.30
N ASN A 308 8.38 8.25 -11.08
CA ASN A 308 9.26 8.00 -9.96
C ASN A 308 9.77 6.55 -10.02
N ARG A 309 11.02 6.36 -10.48
CA ARG A 309 11.65 5.02 -10.58
C ARG A 309 11.87 4.34 -9.23
N ARG A 310 11.67 5.04 -8.12
CA ARG A 310 11.66 4.44 -6.78
C ARG A 310 10.29 3.86 -6.42
N GLN A 311 9.25 3.98 -7.24
CA GLN A 311 7.99 3.27 -7.02
C GLN A 311 8.10 1.82 -7.47
N LEU A 312 7.50 0.90 -6.70
CA LEU A 312 7.54 -0.54 -7.00
C LEU A 312 6.93 -0.88 -8.36
N VAL A 313 5.83 -0.20 -8.72
CA VAL A 313 5.15 -0.42 -10.01
C VAL A 313 6.03 -0.15 -11.23
N ALA A 314 7.06 0.69 -11.08
CA ALA A 314 7.93 1.07 -12.20
C ALA A 314 8.69 -0.11 -12.79
N SER A 315 8.99 -1.14 -12.00
CA SER A 315 9.73 -2.32 -12.47
C SER A 315 8.89 -3.30 -13.28
N VAL A 316 7.56 -3.18 -13.24
CA VAL A 316 6.63 -4.12 -13.91
C VAL A 316 5.68 -3.46 -14.89
N TYR A 317 5.62 -2.13 -14.92
CA TYR A 317 4.65 -1.38 -15.73
C TYR A 317 4.79 -1.66 -17.23
N GLN A 318 6.01 -1.57 -17.77
CA GLN A 318 6.26 -1.64 -19.21
C GLN A 318 5.81 -2.99 -19.78
N ASP A 319 6.21 -4.10 -19.14
CA ASP A 319 5.83 -5.45 -19.58
C ASP A 319 4.31 -5.67 -19.51
N ALA A 320 3.68 -5.21 -18.42
CA ALA A 320 2.23 -5.28 -18.29
C ALA A 320 1.50 -4.44 -19.35
N ALA A 321 2.00 -3.24 -19.68
CA ALA A 321 1.41 -2.38 -20.70
C ALA A 321 1.53 -2.99 -22.11
N ILE A 322 2.63 -3.66 -22.43
CA ILE A 322 2.80 -4.41 -23.68
C ILE A 322 1.78 -5.56 -23.74
N GLN A 323 1.61 -6.31 -22.65
CA GLN A 323 0.64 -7.40 -22.58
C GLN A 323 -0.79 -6.88 -22.75
N VAL A 324 -1.16 -5.81 -22.05
CA VAL A 324 -2.48 -5.17 -22.17
C VAL A 324 -2.73 -4.71 -23.61
N ASN A 325 -1.76 -4.06 -24.27
CA ASN A 325 -1.89 -3.63 -25.66
C ASN A 325 -1.98 -4.80 -26.65
N THR A 326 -1.36 -5.94 -26.34
CA THR A 326 -1.48 -7.15 -27.16
C THR A 326 -2.92 -7.69 -27.14
N ILE A 327 -3.61 -7.55 -26.01
CA ILE A 327 -4.96 -8.08 -25.79
C ILE A 327 -6.04 -7.07 -26.22
N CYS A 328 -5.84 -5.80 -25.89
CA CYS A 328 -6.82 -4.73 -26.08
C CYS A 328 -6.61 -3.86 -27.32
N GLY A 329 -5.57 -4.16 -28.09
CA GLY A 329 -5.21 -3.45 -29.30
C GLY A 329 -4.10 -2.42 -29.09
N PRO A 330 -3.43 -2.02 -30.19
CA PRO A 330 -2.28 -1.14 -30.12
C PRO A 330 -2.67 0.22 -29.51
N ASN A 331 -1.77 0.76 -28.68
CA ASN A 331 -1.93 2.06 -28.01
C ASN A 331 -3.15 2.17 -27.08
N PHE A 332 -3.72 1.07 -26.61
CA PHE A 332 -4.78 1.10 -25.59
C PHE A 332 -4.29 1.78 -24.29
N VAL A 333 -3.05 1.46 -23.88
CA VAL A 333 -2.28 2.12 -22.82
C VAL A 333 -0.87 2.48 -23.30
N ASN A 334 -0.19 3.39 -22.59
CA ASN A 334 1.19 3.76 -22.95
C ASN A 334 2.16 2.61 -22.61
N SER A 335 2.79 2.01 -23.62
CA SER A 335 3.74 0.92 -23.39
C SER A 335 5.15 1.37 -23.02
N SER A 336 5.41 2.67 -22.94
CA SER A 336 6.69 3.24 -22.53
C SER A 336 6.59 3.84 -21.13
N LEU A 337 7.72 3.90 -20.41
CA LEU A 337 7.78 4.66 -19.17
C LEU A 337 7.79 6.17 -19.46
N PRO A 338 7.13 7.00 -18.64
CA PRO A 338 7.25 8.45 -18.74
C PRO A 338 8.67 8.90 -18.41
N ALA A 339 9.00 10.15 -18.75
CA ALA A 339 10.27 10.76 -18.33
C ALA A 339 10.49 10.58 -16.82
N ALA A 340 11.71 10.22 -16.43
CA ALA A 340 12.03 10.00 -15.03
C ALA A 340 11.95 11.33 -14.25
N GLU A 341 11.38 11.29 -13.06
CA GLU A 341 11.43 12.44 -12.16
C GLU A 341 12.88 12.66 -11.71
N ASN A 342 13.48 13.77 -12.15
CA ASN A 342 14.80 14.17 -11.69
C ASN A 342 14.66 14.61 -10.22
N GLY A 343 15.05 13.75 -9.29
CA GLY A 343 15.12 14.03 -7.85
C GLY A 343 16.21 15.04 -7.48
N ALA A 344 16.40 16.09 -8.28
CA ALA A 344 17.18 17.23 -7.88
C ALA A 344 16.44 17.89 -6.71
N PHE A 345 16.91 17.63 -5.49
CA PHE A 345 16.63 18.48 -4.35
C PHE A 345 17.07 19.89 -4.74
N THR A 346 16.15 20.73 -5.21
CA THR A 346 16.33 22.17 -5.10
C THR A 346 16.28 22.45 -3.61
N ALA A 347 17.45 22.44 -2.97
CA ALA A 347 17.60 23.09 -1.68
C ALA A 347 17.21 24.56 -1.90
N ARG A 348 15.95 24.91 -1.61
CA ARG A 348 15.53 26.29 -1.44
C ARG A 348 16.25 26.77 -0.20
N VAL A 349 17.48 27.24 -0.37
CA VAL A 349 18.17 28.00 0.67
C VAL A 349 17.26 29.21 0.95
N PRO A 350 16.74 29.37 2.17
CA PRO A 350 15.90 30.51 2.50
C PRO A 350 16.66 31.80 2.17
N SER A 351 16.02 32.72 1.45
CA SER A 351 16.61 33.99 0.98
C SER A 351 17.33 34.76 2.11
N HIS A 352 16.86 34.61 3.35
CA HIS A 352 17.45 35.22 4.54
C HIS A 352 18.88 34.77 4.85
N ILE A 353 19.26 33.53 4.50
CA ILE A 353 20.61 33.01 4.75
C ILE A 353 21.61 33.63 3.75
N VAL A 354 21.18 33.86 2.51
CA VAL A 354 21.99 34.52 1.48
C VAL A 354 22.20 36.00 1.81
N ILE A 355 21.16 36.67 2.34
CA ILE A 355 21.25 38.08 2.77
C ILE A 355 22.14 38.24 4.02
N ALA A 356 22.08 37.31 4.98
CA ALA A 356 22.95 37.36 6.16
C ALA A 356 24.43 37.14 5.81
N ALA A 357 24.73 36.21 4.89
CA ALA A 357 26.10 35.94 4.46
C ALA A 357 26.72 37.12 3.69
N THR A 358 25.93 37.83 2.89
CA THR A 358 26.39 38.98 2.10
C THR A 358 26.54 40.27 2.92
N THR A 359 25.69 40.48 3.92
CA THR A 359 25.82 41.63 4.83
C THR A 359 27.01 41.47 5.78
N LEU A 360 27.29 40.25 6.26
CA LEU A 360 28.48 39.97 7.07
C LEU A 360 29.79 40.14 6.29
N PHE A 361 29.81 39.78 5.00
CA PHE A 361 31.00 39.93 4.16
C PHE A 361 31.29 41.38 3.76
N THR A 362 30.26 42.20 3.59
CA THR A 362 30.42 43.63 3.30
C THR A 362 30.86 44.42 4.53
N LEU A 363 30.34 44.08 5.71
CA LEU A 363 30.78 44.67 6.98
C LEU A 363 32.23 44.29 7.33
N SER A 364 32.65 43.05 7.06
CA SER A 364 34.05 42.64 7.31
C SER A 364 35.05 43.36 6.40
N LEU A 365 34.68 43.64 5.15
CA LEU A 365 35.49 44.43 4.22
C LEU A 365 35.57 45.90 4.64
N LEU A 366 34.47 46.50 5.10
CA LEU A 366 34.49 47.90 5.57
C LEU A 366 35.34 48.09 6.84
N VAL A 367 35.35 47.11 7.75
CA VAL A 367 36.19 47.13 8.96
C VAL A 367 37.68 46.92 8.64
N TRP A 368 38.01 46.39 7.45
CA TRP A 368 39.40 46.23 6.99
C TRP A 368 39.95 47.47 6.28
N PHE A 369 39.08 48.38 5.83
CA PHE A 369 39.46 49.60 5.11
C PHE A 369 39.43 50.88 5.97
N LEU A 370 38.93 50.78 7.21
CA LEU A 370 39.03 51.80 8.28
C LEU A 370 40.15 51.42 9.24
#